data_AF-A0A1D2XE04-F1
#
_entry.id   AF-A0A1D2XE04-F1
#
_cell.length_a   1.000
_cell.length_b   1.000
_cell.length_c   1.000
_cell.angle_alpha   90.00
_cell.angle_beta   90.00
_cell.angle_gamma   90.00
#
_symmetry.space_group_name_H-M   'P 1'
#
loop_
_entity.id
_entity.type
_entity.pdbx_description
1 polymer ?
#
loop_
_entity_poly.entity_id
_entity_poly.type
_entity_poly.pdbx_seq_one_letter_code
_entity_poly.pdbx_strand_id
1 'polypeptide(L)'
;MNSDEEYSFIQDAVDWALIHGLALKTGEGSADHCPFSVTPAQINREHFNRLQNAVALMGKMIHTVSENHHFLKESLEVLEGGDCLFDHLLQLHPPIHGKSQRQSISPYESCELILWTILK
;
A
#
# COMPACT_ATOMS: atom_id res chain seq x y z
N MET A 1 -37.92 6.00 -0.87
CA MET A 1 -36.97 6.92 -0.24
C MET A 1 -37.22 8.29 -0.82
N ASN A 2 -37.52 9.26 0.04
CA ASN A 2 -37.63 10.65 -0.39
C ASN A 2 -36.22 11.17 -0.71
N SER A 3 -36.09 12.04 -1.72
CA SER A 3 -34.80 12.62 -2.11
C SER A 3 -34.05 13.22 -0.93
N ASP A 4 -34.77 13.81 0.02
CA ASP A 4 -34.20 14.52 1.17
C ASP A 4 -33.50 13.58 2.17
N GLU A 5 -33.92 12.31 2.26
CA GLU A 5 -33.30 11.32 3.16
C GLU A 5 -31.94 10.83 2.61
N GLU A 6 -31.82 10.72 1.29
CA GLU A 6 -30.59 10.26 0.62
C GLU A 6 -29.47 11.31 0.77
N TYR A 7 -29.80 12.60 0.63
CA TYR A 7 -28.85 13.69 0.83
C TYR A 7 -28.35 13.77 2.27
N SER A 8 -29.21 13.53 3.26
CA SER A 8 -28.81 13.53 4.69
C SER A 8 -27.78 12.45 4.97
N PHE A 9 -28.02 11.22 4.49
CA PHE A 9 -27.13 10.10 4.74
C PHE A 9 -25.74 10.30 4.10
N ILE A 10 -25.68 10.83 2.88
CA ILE A 10 -24.41 11.10 2.20
C ILE A 10 -23.60 12.15 2.97
N GLN A 11 -24.26 13.20 3.45
CA GLN A 11 -23.61 14.25 4.24
C GLN A 11 -23.06 13.68 5.55
N ASP A 12 -23.83 12.85 6.26
CA ASP A 12 -23.38 12.20 7.49
C ASP A 12 -22.14 11.33 7.26
N ALA A 13 -22.07 10.62 6.13
CA ALA A 13 -20.92 9.80 5.77
C ALA A 13 -19.68 10.65 5.45
N VAL A 14 -19.86 11.78 4.76
CA VAL A 14 -18.77 12.74 4.47
C VAL A 14 -18.26 13.38 5.76
N ASP A 15 -19.15 13.83 6.62
CA ASP A 15 -18.78 14.44 7.91
C ASP A 15 -18.03 13.44 8.78
N TRP A 16 -18.50 12.18 8.84
CA TRP A 16 -17.78 11.11 9.53
C TRP A 16 -16.37 10.91 8.95
N ALA A 17 -16.23 10.85 7.62
CA ALA A 17 -14.94 10.69 6.97
C ALA A 17 -13.96 11.82 7.33
N LEU A 18 -14.41 13.08 7.26
CA LEU A 18 -13.58 14.24 7.61
C LEU A 18 -13.18 14.25 9.09
N ILE A 19 -14.12 13.96 10.01
CA ILE A 19 -13.84 13.89 11.45
C ILE A 19 -12.77 12.84 11.78
N HIS A 20 -12.76 11.72 11.06
CA HIS A 20 -11.81 10.63 11.29
C HIS A 20 -10.51 10.78 10.48
N GLY A 21 -10.28 11.94 9.84
CA GLY A 21 -9.05 12.23 9.11
C GLY A 21 -8.96 11.53 7.76
N LEU A 22 -10.09 11.07 7.22
CA LEU A 22 -10.20 10.44 5.91
C LEU A 22 -10.29 11.55 4.84
N ALA A 23 -9.25 12.39 4.78
CA ALA A 23 -9.18 13.58 3.94
C ALA A 23 -7.88 13.65 3.13
N LEU A 24 -7.97 14.15 1.90
CA LEU A 24 -6.86 14.44 1.02
C LEU A 24 -6.70 15.95 0.86
N LYS A 25 -5.44 16.39 0.81
CA LYS A 25 -5.12 17.79 0.51
C LYS A 25 -5.44 18.07 -0.96
N THR A 26 -6.31 19.04 -1.20
CA THR A 26 -6.72 19.48 -2.54
C THR A 26 -6.05 20.78 -2.95
N GLY A 27 -5.59 21.58 -1.99
CA GLY A 27 -4.92 22.86 -2.23
C GLY A 27 -4.23 23.43 -0.99
N GLU A 28 -3.76 24.67 -1.09
CA GLU A 28 -3.24 25.37 0.08
C GLU A 28 -4.37 25.65 1.08
N GLY A 29 -4.22 25.14 2.31
CA GLY A 29 -5.22 25.29 3.36
C GLY A 29 -6.56 24.57 3.11
N SER A 30 -6.65 23.73 2.08
CA SER A 30 -7.87 23.00 1.72
C SER A 30 -7.64 21.50 1.71
N ALA A 31 -8.61 20.77 2.26
CA ALA A 31 -8.70 19.33 2.24
C ALA A 31 -10.15 18.93 1.98
N ASP A 32 -10.33 17.81 1.29
CA ASP A 32 -11.62 17.20 0.98
C ASP A 32 -11.60 15.73 1.41
N HIS A 33 -12.76 15.11 1.58
CA HIS A 33 -12.84 13.71 1.98
C HIS A 33 -12.20 12.81 0.90
N CYS A 34 -11.55 11.72 1.28
CA CYS A 34 -11.08 10.73 0.29
C CYS A 34 -12.30 10.15 -0.46
N PRO A 35 -12.16 9.74 -1.73
CA PRO A 35 -13.21 8.97 -2.38
C PRO A 35 -13.44 7.64 -1.65
N PHE A 36 -14.68 7.35 -1.24
CA PHE A 36 -15.06 6.08 -0.63
C PHE A 36 -16.43 5.61 -1.12
N SER A 37 -16.69 4.31 -1.00
CA SER A 37 -18.02 3.74 -1.26
C SER A 37 -18.86 3.80 0.01
N VAL A 38 -20.05 4.35 -0.09
CA VAL A 38 -21.04 4.40 1.00
C VAL A 38 -21.44 2.98 1.45
N THR A 39 -21.68 2.10 0.49
CA THR A 39 -22.04 0.71 0.76
C THR A 39 -20.81 -0.19 0.63
N PRO A 40 -20.55 -1.09 1.59
CA PRO A 40 -19.45 -2.02 1.48
C PRO A 40 -19.67 -2.99 0.31
N ALA A 41 -18.62 -3.18 -0.49
CA ALA A 41 -18.63 -4.18 -1.54
C ALA A 41 -18.74 -5.59 -0.94
N GLN A 42 -19.52 -6.46 -1.57
CA GLN A 42 -19.60 -7.87 -1.19
C GLN A 42 -18.32 -8.60 -1.61
N ILE A 43 -17.68 -9.29 -0.68
CA ILE A 43 -16.44 -10.04 -0.92
C ILE A 43 -16.64 -11.49 -0.49
N ASN A 44 -16.28 -12.44 -1.36
CA ASN A 44 -16.30 -13.86 -1.02
C ASN A 44 -15.31 -14.16 0.12
N ARG A 45 -15.80 -14.78 1.21
CA ARG A 45 -15.00 -15.05 2.41
C ARG A 45 -13.80 -15.96 2.15
N GLU A 46 -13.96 -16.97 1.29
CA GLU A 46 -12.85 -17.85 0.92
C GLU A 46 -11.77 -17.10 0.16
N HIS A 47 -12.15 -16.24 -0.79
CA HIS A 47 -11.21 -15.39 -1.51
C HIS A 47 -10.47 -14.42 -0.59
N PHE A 48 -11.19 -13.79 0.34
CA PHE A 48 -10.59 -12.90 1.33
C PHE A 48 -9.54 -13.64 2.18
N ASN A 49 -9.88 -14.83 2.68
CA ASN A 49 -8.94 -15.62 3.50
C ASN A 49 -7.72 -16.08 2.68
N ARG A 50 -7.91 -16.47 1.42
CA ARG A 50 -6.80 -16.81 0.51
C ARG A 50 -5.85 -15.62 0.32
N LEU A 51 -6.39 -14.42 0.13
CA LEU A 51 -5.58 -13.20 0.01
C LEU A 51 -4.83 -12.90 1.30
N GLN A 52 -5.48 -12.98 2.47
CA GLN A 52 -4.82 -12.78 3.76
C GLN A 52 -3.63 -13.72 3.96
N ASN A 53 -3.79 -15.00 3.65
CA ASN A 53 -2.71 -15.98 3.77
C ASN A 53 -1.56 -15.74 2.78
N ALA A 54 -1.86 -15.18 1.60
CA ALA A 54 -0.86 -14.89 0.59
C ALA A 54 0.05 -13.70 0.95
N VAL A 55 -0.43 -12.73 1.72
CA VAL A 55 0.33 -11.50 2.06
C VAL A 55 1.67 -11.84 2.72
N ALA A 56 1.70 -12.75 3.68
CA ALA A 56 2.93 -13.12 4.39
C ALA A 56 3.95 -13.79 3.46
N LEU A 57 3.48 -14.67 2.57
CA LEU A 57 4.33 -15.33 1.59
C LEU A 57 4.86 -14.34 0.55
N MET A 58 4.00 -13.45 0.06
CA MET A 58 4.36 -12.39 -0.87
C MET A 58 5.41 -11.45 -0.26
N GLY A 59 5.27 -11.07 1.00
CA GLY A 59 6.24 -10.23 1.71
C GLY A 59 7.62 -10.88 1.81
N LYS A 60 7.69 -12.18 2.14
CA LYS A 60 8.96 -12.94 2.15
C LYS A 60 9.58 -13.05 0.77
N MET A 61 8.75 -13.27 -0.25
CA MET A 61 9.20 -13.35 -1.63
C MET A 61 9.78 -12.01 -2.10
N ILE A 62 9.05 -10.90 -1.90
CA ILE A 62 9.51 -9.55 -2.24
C ILE A 62 10.83 -9.27 -1.54
N HIS A 63 10.93 -9.50 -0.23
CA HIS A 63 12.18 -9.30 0.51
C HIS A 63 13.35 -10.11 -0.07
N THR A 64 13.15 -11.40 -0.31
CA THR A 64 14.21 -12.28 -0.83
C THR A 64 14.64 -11.88 -2.24
N VAL A 65 13.69 -11.48 -3.08
CA VAL A 65 13.95 -10.99 -4.43
C VAL A 65 14.69 -9.65 -4.40
N SER A 66 14.30 -8.74 -3.50
CA SER A 66 14.94 -7.44 -3.31
C SER A 66 16.42 -7.55 -2.91
N GLU A 67 16.79 -8.57 -2.15
CA GLU A 67 18.19 -8.81 -1.76
C GLU A 67 19.02 -9.51 -2.86
N ASN A 68 18.38 -10.10 -3.87
CA ASN A 68 19.07 -10.79 -4.95
C ASN A 68 19.43 -9.80 -6.08
N HIS A 69 20.58 -9.14 -5.94
CA HIS A 69 21.04 -8.14 -6.91
C HIS A 69 21.21 -8.70 -8.33
N HIS A 70 21.73 -9.92 -8.48
CA HIS A 70 21.91 -10.53 -9.79
C HIS A 70 20.58 -10.71 -10.50
N PHE A 71 19.60 -11.28 -9.79
CA PHE A 71 18.26 -11.50 -10.33
C PHE A 71 17.58 -10.19 -10.71
N LEU A 72 17.67 -9.16 -9.86
CA LEU A 72 17.09 -7.85 -10.17
C LEU A 72 17.75 -7.20 -11.38
N LYS A 73 19.08 -7.25 -11.48
CA LYS A 73 19.81 -6.66 -12.61
C LYS A 73 19.44 -7.37 -13.91
N GLU A 74 19.52 -8.69 -13.94
CA GLU A 74 19.16 -9.50 -15.12
C GLU A 74 17.70 -9.30 -15.54
N SER A 75 16.77 -9.21 -14.59
CA SER A 75 15.34 -9.03 -14.89
C SER A 75 14.99 -7.61 -15.35
N LEU A 76 15.73 -6.60 -14.89
CA LEU A 76 15.46 -5.19 -15.18
C LEU A 76 16.33 -4.63 -16.32
N GLU A 77 17.41 -5.31 -16.71
CA GLU A 77 18.23 -4.97 -17.89
C GLU A 77 17.40 -4.92 -19.18
N VAL A 78 16.32 -5.71 -19.29
CA VAL A 78 15.39 -5.65 -20.43
C VAL A 78 14.61 -4.33 -20.50
N LEU A 79 14.51 -3.61 -19.37
CA LEU A 79 13.84 -2.31 -19.28
C LEU A 79 14.83 -1.14 -19.43
N GLU A 80 16.13 -1.41 -19.43
CA GLU A 80 17.18 -0.41 -19.56
C GLU A 80 17.11 0.22 -20.97
N GLY A 81 16.92 1.54 -21.02
CA GLY A 81 16.70 2.29 -22.26
C GLY A 81 15.23 2.47 -22.68
N GLY A 82 14.26 1.98 -21.91
CA GLY A 82 12.83 2.21 -22.14
C GLY A 82 12.27 3.48 -21.49
N ASP A 83 12.65 3.75 -20.24
CA ASP A 83 12.16 4.87 -19.43
C ASP A 83 13.27 5.39 -18.49
N CYS A 84 13.47 6.70 -18.51
CA CYS A 84 14.49 7.38 -17.72
C CYS A 84 14.31 7.19 -16.21
N LEU A 85 13.08 6.94 -15.72
CA LEU A 85 12.84 6.63 -14.32
C LEU A 85 13.57 5.35 -13.90
N PHE A 86 13.47 4.28 -14.69
CA PHE A 86 14.07 2.98 -14.37
C PHE A 86 15.59 3.04 -14.45
N ASP A 87 16.14 3.77 -15.43
CA ASP A 87 17.58 4.01 -15.51
C ASP A 87 18.10 4.70 -14.24
N HIS A 88 17.37 5.70 -13.72
CA HIS A 88 17.75 6.37 -12.46
C HIS A 88 17.61 5.44 -11.25
N LEU A 89 16.54 4.65 -11.17
CA LEU A 89 16.35 3.68 -10.08
C LEU A 89 17.46 2.60 -10.09
N LEU A 90 17.86 2.12 -11.26
CA LEU A 90 18.95 1.16 -11.42
C LEU A 90 20.31 1.76 -11.03
N GLN A 91 20.56 3.04 -11.32
CA GLN A 91 21.77 3.75 -10.88
C GLN A 91 21.84 3.93 -9.35
N LEU A 92 20.70 4.08 -8.68
CA LEU A 92 20.63 4.22 -7.22
C LEU A 92 20.81 2.90 -6.46
N HIS A 93 20.55 1.76 -7.11
CA HIS A 93 20.56 0.45 -6.46
C HIS A 93 21.96 0.00 -5.94
N PRO A 94 23.06 0.08 -6.72
CA PRO A 94 24.39 -0.35 -6.29
C PRO A 94 24.95 0.34 -5.03
N PRO A 95 24.85 1.68 -4.83
CA PRO A 95 25.42 2.32 -3.65
C PRO A 95 24.70 2.01 -2.34
N ILE A 96 23.42 1.62 -2.39
CA ILE A 96 22.60 1.29 -1.21
C ILE A 96 22.93 -0.14 -0.73
N HIS A 97 22.99 -1.10 -1.65
CA HIS A 97 23.28 -2.50 -1.31
C HIS A 97 24.79 -2.83 -1.23
N GLY A 98 25.65 -2.06 -1.90
CA GLY A 98 27.11 -2.25 -1.88
C GLY A 98 27.80 -1.89 -0.56
N LYS A 99 27.11 -1.20 0.36
CA LYS A 99 27.66 -0.78 1.66
C LYS A 99 27.10 -1.56 2.87
N SER A 100 26.09 -2.39 2.67
CA SER A 100 25.37 -3.06 3.76
C SER A 100 25.71 -4.56 3.85
N GLN A 101 26.97 -4.87 4.17
CA GLN A 101 27.22 -6.15 4.83
C GLN A 101 26.85 -6.00 6.31
N ARG A 102 25.81 -6.76 6.69
CA ARG A 102 25.31 -7.01 8.07
C ARG A 102 24.48 -5.90 8.69
N GLN A 103 23.17 -6.09 8.66
CA GLN A 103 22.32 -6.04 9.86
C GLN A 103 21.15 -7.01 9.68
N SER A 104 21.30 -8.21 10.23
CA SER A 104 20.23 -9.19 10.37
C SER A 104 19.28 -8.72 11.47
N ILE A 105 18.35 -7.84 11.15
CA ILE A 105 17.16 -7.62 11.98
C ILE A 105 15.97 -7.74 11.04
N SER A 106 15.24 -8.82 11.23
CA SER A 106 14.07 -9.20 10.45
C SER A 106 12.89 -8.28 10.85
N PRO A 107 12.33 -7.44 9.95
CA PRO A 107 11.23 -6.54 10.29
C PRO A 107 9.84 -7.20 10.23
N TYR A 108 9.77 -8.53 10.03
CA TYR A 108 8.51 -9.21 9.74
C TYR A 108 7.55 -9.33 10.94
N GLU A 109 7.95 -8.95 12.15
CA GLU A 109 7.06 -8.92 13.32
C GLU A 109 6.18 -7.66 13.38
N SER A 110 6.45 -6.62 12.58
CA SER A 110 5.67 -5.37 12.62
C SER A 110 4.36 -5.40 11.82
N CYS A 111 4.17 -6.31 10.86
CA CYS A 111 2.92 -6.38 10.10
C CYS A 111 1.78 -7.07 10.86
N GLU A 112 2.08 -8.02 11.76
CA GLU A 112 1.06 -8.68 12.60
C GLU A 112 0.49 -7.71 13.68
N LEU A 113 1.29 -6.75 14.15
CA LEU A 113 0.87 -5.82 15.21
C LEU A 113 -0.06 -4.69 14.72
N ILE A 114 -0.04 -4.36 13.41
CA ILE A 114 -0.94 -3.34 12.84
C ILE A 114 -2.35 -3.92 12.62
N LEU A 115 -2.47 -5.21 12.29
CA LEU A 115 -3.78 -5.87 12.14
C LEU A 115 -4.53 -6.05 13.47
N TRP A 116 -3.83 -6.27 14.59
CA TRP A 116 -4.45 -6.43 15.91
C TRP A 116 -4.82 -5.11 16.62
N THR A 117 -4.27 -3.97 16.17
CA THR A 117 -4.54 -2.67 16.83
C THR A 117 -5.75 -1.94 16.21
N ILE A 118 -6.19 -2.32 15.01
CA ILE A 118 -7.32 -1.68 14.30
C ILE A 118 -8.65 -2.47 14.47
N LEU A 119 -8.61 -3.69 15.04
CA LEU A 119 -9.79 -4.55 15.24
C LEU A 119 -10.10 -4.84 16.72
N LYS A 120 -10.03 -3.81 17.58
CA LYS A 120 -10.61 -3.86 18.93
C LYS A 120 -11.54 -2.69 19.17
#